data_AF-A0A972GE41-F1
#
_entry.id   AF-A0A972GE41-F1
#
_cell.length_a   1.000
_cell.length_b   1.000
_cell.length_c   1.000
_cell.angle_alpha   90.00
_cell.angle_beta   90.00
_cell.angle_gamma   90.00
#
_symmetry.space_group_name_H-M   'P 1'
#
loop_
_entity.id
_entity.type
_entity.pdbx_description
1 polymer ?
#
loop_
_entity_poly.entity_id
_entity_poly.type
_entity_poly.pdbx_seq_one_letter_code
_entity_poly.pdbx_strand_id
1 'polypeptide(L)'
;MVRLVDSISYEQIKRVTDWQLSEEAQRSALARVVNALSSLDVTQYWGDGTTSSSDGQRFAYQQRVLHQTYSHTFHDFAIEFYSFVADNYAPFYTVPIECTDRDAAYVLDGLLYNESDLTLAEHYTDTHGYTEINFAAFTMLGRRFAPRMRNLHQQRIYRIDPHRDYQALTPLVRPRDRAIHLEWMGDQWDRMGQFYASLEAGHTTASTALKRLVAYSGKNHFYRANRKLGRVFTTEYMLQFMSDPLLRQRTRRGVAQRGTTPRPGTRSELWEAGPDDHP
;
A
#
# COMPACT_ATOMS: atom_id res chain seq x y z
N MET A 1 2.08 17.66 26.46
CA MET A 1 1.27 16.56 27.06
C MET A 1 1.10 16.71 28.56
N VAL A 2 2.15 16.88 29.38
CA VAL A 2 2.02 16.88 30.86
C VAL A 2 1.18 18.05 31.41
N ARG A 3 1.07 19.17 30.69
CA ARG A 3 0.28 20.34 31.09
C ARG A 3 -1.24 20.23 30.85
N LEU A 4 -1.73 19.12 30.29
CA LEU A 4 -3.14 18.99 29.88
C LEU A 4 -3.99 18.09 30.78
N VAL A 5 -3.39 17.39 31.75
CA VAL A 5 -4.12 16.46 32.64
C VAL A 5 -3.56 16.58 34.07
N ASP A 6 -4.34 17.14 34.99
CA ASP A 6 -3.91 17.46 36.36
C ASP A 6 -3.56 16.25 37.24
N SER A 7 -3.93 15.03 36.82
CA SER A 7 -3.76 13.80 37.60
C SER A 7 -2.57 12.93 37.18
N ILE A 8 -1.83 13.29 36.13
CA ILE A 8 -0.78 12.45 35.55
C ILE A 8 0.59 13.13 35.71
N SER A 9 1.51 12.48 36.42
CA SER A 9 2.87 13.00 36.60
C SER A 9 3.73 12.83 35.35
N TYR A 10 4.76 13.68 35.20
CA TYR A 10 5.76 13.53 34.13
C TYR A 10 6.44 12.15 34.17
N GLU A 11 6.72 11.63 35.36
CA GLU A 11 7.36 10.32 35.53
C GLU A 11 6.48 9.17 35.02
N GLN A 12 5.16 9.25 35.25
CA GLN A 12 4.20 8.29 34.70
C GLN A 12 4.17 8.35 33.18
N ILE A 13 4.13 9.55 32.59
CA ILE A 13 4.16 9.71 31.13
C ILE A 13 5.47 9.17 30.56
N LYS A 14 6.61 9.53 31.14
CA LYS A 14 7.93 9.03 30.72
C LYS A 14 7.99 7.50 30.79
N ARG A 15 7.50 6.90 31.88
CA ARG A 15 7.48 5.44 32.04
C ARG A 15 6.61 4.78 30.98
N VAL A 16 5.44 5.33 30.65
CA VAL A 16 4.59 4.81 29.58
C VAL A 16 5.29 4.97 28.22
N THR A 17 5.88 6.12 27.94
CA THR A 17 6.62 6.35 26.69
C THR A 17 7.78 5.38 26.52
N ASP A 18 8.59 5.19 27.55
CA ASP A 18 9.79 4.36 27.46
C ASP A 18 9.49 2.85 27.41
N TRP A 19 8.41 2.39 28.07
CA TRP A 19 8.15 0.96 28.28
C TRP A 19 6.89 0.42 27.61
N GLN A 20 5.94 1.28 27.22
CA GLN A 20 4.63 0.86 26.72
C GLN A 20 4.34 1.34 25.29
N LEU A 21 5.11 2.28 24.73
CA LEU A 21 5.01 2.68 23.32
C LEU A 21 5.90 1.82 22.41
N SER A 22 5.80 0.50 22.52
CA SER A 22 6.39 -0.41 21.53
C SER A 22 5.50 -0.47 20.28
N GLU A 23 6.07 -0.86 19.13
CA GLU A 23 5.29 -1.04 17.90
C GLU A 23 4.17 -2.07 18.07
N GLU A 24 4.45 -3.17 18.77
CA GLU A 24 3.48 -4.23 19.06
C GLU A 24 2.32 -3.71 19.91
N ALA A 25 2.61 -2.93 20.96
CA ALA A 25 1.58 -2.33 21.80
C ALA A 25 0.72 -1.33 21.01
N GLN A 26 1.34 -0.54 20.11
CA GLN A 26 0.62 0.38 19.24
C GLN A 26 -0.28 -0.35 18.25
N ARG A 27 0.19 -1.43 17.62
CA ARG A 27 -0.61 -2.26 16.70
C ARG A 27 -1.79 -2.91 17.42
N SER A 28 -1.56 -3.49 18.59
CA SER A 28 -2.62 -4.10 19.40
C SER A 28 -3.65 -3.08 19.87
N ALA A 29 -3.20 -1.88 20.30
CA ALA A 29 -4.10 -0.79 20.66
C ALA A 29 -4.92 -0.30 19.46
N LEU A 30 -4.29 -0.15 18.29
CA LEU A 30 -4.97 0.23 17.06
C LEU A 30 -6.01 -0.80 16.65
N ALA A 31 -5.68 -2.10 16.72
CA ALA A 31 -6.61 -3.18 16.41
C ALA A 31 -7.87 -3.13 17.28
N ARG A 32 -7.73 -2.86 18.58
CA ARG A 32 -8.88 -2.68 19.49
C ARG A 32 -9.77 -1.50 19.08
N VAL A 33 -9.17 -0.38 18.71
CA VAL A 33 -9.91 0.80 18.24
C VAL A 33 -10.63 0.48 16.92
N VAL A 34 -9.96 -0.17 15.98
CA VAL A 34 -10.53 -0.58 14.68
C VAL A 34 -11.70 -1.55 14.87
N ASN A 35 -11.57 -2.55 15.74
CA ASN A 35 -12.64 -3.49 16.03
C ASN A 35 -13.83 -2.79 16.67
N ALA A 36 -13.60 -1.85 17.59
CA ALA A 36 -14.66 -1.03 18.18
C ALA A 36 -15.32 -0.09 17.16
N LEU A 37 -14.56 0.47 16.21
CA LEU A 37 -15.13 1.27 15.12
C LEU A 37 -15.99 0.40 14.19
N SER A 38 -15.55 -0.82 13.91
CA SER A 38 -16.25 -1.75 13.00
C SER A 38 -17.56 -2.28 13.60
N SER A 39 -17.74 -2.21 14.93
CA SER A 39 -19.00 -2.58 15.60
C SER A 39 -20.02 -1.45 15.68
N LEU A 40 -19.67 -0.22 15.26
CA LEU A 40 -20.62 0.90 15.26
C LEU A 40 -21.56 0.81 14.06
N ASP A 41 -22.86 1.03 14.28
CA ASP A 41 -23.86 1.00 13.21
C ASP A 41 -23.54 2.00 12.08
N VAL A 42 -22.95 3.16 12.41
CA VAL A 42 -22.64 4.21 11.42
C VAL A 42 -21.58 3.77 10.41
N THR A 43 -20.59 2.95 10.82
CA THR A 43 -19.47 2.57 9.94
C THR A 43 -19.88 1.51 8.93
N GLN A 44 -20.87 0.68 9.28
CA GLN A 44 -21.48 -0.31 8.39
C GLN A 44 -22.18 0.32 7.18
N TYR A 45 -22.65 1.58 7.28
CA TYR A 45 -23.20 2.29 6.12
C TYR A 45 -22.13 2.71 5.09
N TRP A 46 -20.86 2.81 5.50
CA TRP A 46 -19.77 3.23 4.62
C TRP A 46 -19.18 2.06 3.84
N GLY A 47 -19.03 0.91 4.50
CA GLY A 47 -18.53 -0.34 3.93
C GLY A 47 -18.49 -1.46 4.97
N ASP A 48 -18.34 -2.68 4.48
CA ASP A 48 -18.39 -3.90 5.31
C ASP A 48 -17.03 -4.23 5.96
N GLY A 49 -15.99 -3.41 5.77
CA GLY A 49 -14.62 -3.69 6.24
C GLY A 49 -13.90 -4.74 5.39
N THR A 50 -14.36 -5.00 4.16
CA THR A 50 -13.82 -6.06 3.29
C THR A 50 -12.87 -5.54 2.23
N THR A 51 -12.87 -4.22 1.98
CA THR A 51 -11.94 -3.59 1.05
C THR A 51 -11.13 -2.50 1.75
N SER A 52 -9.95 -2.19 1.21
CA SER A 52 -9.05 -1.20 1.79
C SER A 52 -8.32 -0.38 0.75
N SER A 53 -7.79 0.77 1.16
CA SER A 53 -6.92 1.60 0.36
C SER A 53 -5.68 2.05 1.14
N SER A 54 -4.58 2.27 0.42
CA SER A 54 -3.36 2.84 0.98
C SER A 54 -2.77 3.95 0.12
N ASP A 55 -2.14 4.92 0.80
CA ASP A 55 -1.49 6.07 0.17
C ASP A 55 -0.38 6.64 1.07
N GLY A 56 0.63 7.24 0.44
CA GLY A 56 1.73 7.92 1.09
C GLY A 56 1.42 9.39 1.33
N GLN A 57 1.52 9.85 2.59
CA GLN A 57 1.34 11.25 2.96
C GLN A 57 2.64 11.82 3.51
N ARG A 58 3.12 12.90 2.91
CA ARG A 58 4.39 13.54 3.29
C ARG A 58 4.15 14.70 4.25
N PHE A 59 4.94 14.75 5.30
CA PHE A 59 4.92 15.80 6.32
C PHE A 59 6.29 16.43 6.43
N ALA A 60 6.33 17.77 6.31
CA ALA A 60 7.54 18.53 6.59
C ALA A 60 7.83 18.48 8.09
N TYR A 61 9.08 18.19 8.46
CA TYR A 61 9.51 18.13 9.84
C TYR A 61 10.63 19.15 10.07
N GLN A 62 10.46 20.01 11.07
CA GLN A 62 11.47 21.00 11.43
C GLN A 62 12.61 20.39 12.27
N GLN A 63 12.37 19.27 12.93
CA GLN A 63 13.35 18.61 13.79
C GLN A 63 14.03 17.45 13.07
N ARG A 64 15.35 17.31 13.29
CA ARG A 64 16.15 16.22 12.72
C ARG A 64 15.77 14.87 13.32
N VAL A 65 15.20 13.99 12.52
CA VAL A 65 14.88 12.61 12.89
C VAL A 65 15.53 11.61 11.94
N LEU A 66 15.80 10.39 12.41
CA LEU A 66 16.57 9.39 11.66
C LEU A 66 15.95 9.02 10.29
N HIS A 67 14.62 9.04 10.19
CA HIS A 67 13.87 8.65 8.99
C HIS A 67 13.56 9.82 8.04
N GLN A 68 14.03 11.03 8.32
CA GLN A 68 13.81 12.15 7.41
C GLN A 68 14.70 12.03 6.18
N THR A 69 14.11 12.25 5.01
CA THR A 69 14.83 12.25 3.74
C THR A 69 14.41 13.47 2.92
N TYR A 70 15.25 13.85 1.95
CA TYR A 70 14.96 15.00 1.13
C TYR A 70 13.74 14.73 0.24
N SER A 71 12.70 15.55 0.37
CA SER A 71 11.52 15.50 -0.48
C SER A 71 11.66 16.52 -1.61
N HIS A 72 11.74 16.01 -2.84
CA HIS A 72 11.70 16.87 -4.03
C HIS A 72 10.40 17.68 -4.16
N THR A 73 9.31 17.25 -3.51
CA THR A 73 8.02 17.95 -3.53
C THR A 73 8.03 19.18 -2.61
N PHE A 74 8.67 19.07 -1.45
CA PHE A 74 8.75 20.17 -0.49
C PHE A 74 10.03 20.99 -0.62
N HIS A 75 10.98 20.52 -1.43
CA HIS A 75 12.33 21.07 -1.51
C HIS A 75 13.08 21.11 -0.16
N ASP A 76 12.68 20.25 0.78
CA ASP A 76 13.23 20.17 2.13
C ASP A 76 13.07 18.74 2.69
N PHE A 77 13.59 18.49 3.90
CA PHE A 77 13.45 17.23 4.61
C PHE A 77 12.01 16.98 5.05
N ALA A 78 11.54 15.76 4.78
CA ALA A 78 10.23 15.30 5.17
C ALA A 78 10.26 13.82 5.57
N ILE A 79 9.17 13.38 6.19
CA ILE A 79 8.87 11.97 6.42
C ILE A 79 7.58 11.65 5.67
N GLU A 80 7.51 10.46 5.11
CA GLU A 80 6.30 9.96 4.46
C GLU A 80 5.65 8.91 5.37
N PHE A 81 4.37 9.08 5.68
CA PHE A 81 3.58 8.07 6.38
C PHE A 81 2.74 7.32 5.36
N TYR A 82 3.07 6.04 5.18
CA TYR A 82 2.30 5.15 4.35
C TYR A 82 1.22 4.50 5.20
N SER A 83 -0.04 4.85 4.92
CA SER A 83 -1.14 4.48 5.81
C SER A 83 -2.22 3.71 5.04
N PHE A 84 -2.91 2.83 5.76
CA PHE A 84 -3.96 1.95 5.26
C PHE A 84 -5.30 2.21 5.95
N VAL A 85 -6.38 2.30 5.18
CA VAL A 85 -7.75 2.55 5.67
C VAL A 85 -8.68 1.55 5.01
N ALA A 86 -9.58 0.96 5.79
CA ALA A 86 -10.66 0.11 5.29
C ALA A 86 -11.83 0.95 4.75
N ASP A 87 -12.73 0.34 3.99
CA ASP A 87 -13.89 1.01 3.39
C ASP A 87 -14.93 1.52 4.41
N ASN A 88 -14.87 1.01 5.64
CA ASN A 88 -15.59 1.53 6.80
C ASN A 88 -14.86 2.70 7.50
N TYR A 89 -13.87 3.31 6.82
CA TYR A 89 -13.03 4.42 7.30
C TYR A 89 -12.12 4.11 8.49
N ALA A 90 -11.99 2.85 8.91
CA ALA A 90 -11.09 2.48 10.00
C ALA A 90 -9.63 2.48 9.52
N PRO A 91 -8.73 3.32 10.11
CA PRO A 91 -7.30 3.23 9.84
C PRO A 91 -6.73 2.03 10.61
N PHE A 92 -6.19 1.04 9.90
CA PHE A 92 -5.76 -0.22 10.54
C PHE A 92 -4.25 -0.46 10.52
N TYR A 93 -3.51 0.28 9.70
CA TYR A 93 -2.06 0.17 9.65
C TYR A 93 -1.43 1.46 9.16
N THR A 94 -0.29 1.84 9.73
CA THR A 94 0.53 2.96 9.25
C THR A 94 1.99 2.65 9.51
N VAL A 95 2.85 3.00 8.56
CA VAL A 95 4.30 2.85 8.68
C VAL A 95 5.00 4.10 8.18
N PRO A 96 5.96 4.67 8.93
CA PRO A 96 6.83 5.71 8.42
C PRO A 96 7.80 5.12 7.39
N ILE A 97 7.92 5.77 6.23
CA ILE A 97 8.82 5.41 5.14
C ILE A 97 9.62 6.64 4.70
N GLU A 98 10.74 6.38 4.03
CA GLU A 98 11.54 7.44 3.44
C GLU A 98 10.83 8.03 2.21
N CYS A 99 10.92 9.34 1.99
CA CYS A 99 10.32 10.02 0.83
C CYS A 99 10.93 9.58 -0.51
N THR A 100 12.09 8.93 -0.48
CA THR A 100 12.78 8.36 -1.64
C THR A 100 12.36 6.93 -1.95
N ASP A 101 11.72 6.24 -1.00
CA ASP A 101 11.22 4.89 -1.21
C ASP A 101 10.04 4.88 -2.18
N ARG A 102 9.82 3.71 -2.80
CA ARG A 102 8.63 3.47 -3.60
C ARG A 102 7.55 2.80 -2.77
N ASP A 103 6.38 3.42 -2.70
CA ASP A 103 5.16 2.91 -2.04
C ASP A 103 4.86 1.46 -2.40
N ALA A 104 5.11 1.08 -3.66
CA ALA A 104 4.83 -0.25 -4.17
C ALA A 104 5.38 -1.39 -3.29
N ALA A 105 6.51 -1.20 -2.62
CA ALA A 105 7.07 -2.22 -1.75
C ALA A 105 6.23 -2.43 -0.47
N TYR A 106 5.58 -1.38 0.02
CA TYR A 106 4.88 -1.35 1.30
C TYR A 106 3.41 -1.75 1.22
N VAL A 107 2.84 -1.84 0.01
CA VAL A 107 1.41 -2.13 -0.23
C VAL A 107 0.92 -3.40 0.48
N LEU A 108 1.78 -4.41 0.68
CA LEU A 108 1.38 -5.65 1.37
C LEU A 108 1.48 -5.57 2.89
N ASP A 109 2.27 -4.65 3.43
CA ASP A 109 2.58 -4.63 4.86
C ASP A 109 1.30 -4.46 5.68
N GLY A 110 0.42 -3.54 5.28
CA GLY A 110 -0.85 -3.36 5.98
C GLY A 110 -1.75 -4.59 5.92
N LEU A 111 -1.70 -5.39 4.87
CA LEU A 111 -2.55 -6.58 4.74
C LEU A 111 -2.04 -7.78 5.54
N LEU A 112 -0.73 -7.89 5.71
CA LEU A 112 -0.10 -9.00 6.43
C LEU A 112 0.11 -8.71 7.91
N TYR A 113 0.26 -7.44 8.30
CA TYR A 113 0.53 -7.02 9.68
C TYR A 113 -0.65 -6.29 10.33
N ASN A 114 -1.86 -6.50 9.80
CA ASN A 114 -3.09 -6.07 10.45
C ASN A 114 -3.47 -7.06 11.56
N GLU A 115 -3.60 -6.57 12.79
CA GLU A 115 -4.03 -7.35 13.95
C GLU A 115 -5.54 -7.22 14.27
N SER A 116 -6.27 -6.44 13.48
CA SER A 116 -7.73 -6.30 13.62
C SER A 116 -8.48 -7.46 12.96
N ASP A 117 -9.78 -7.58 13.27
CA ASP A 117 -10.66 -8.64 12.76
C ASP A 117 -11.13 -8.39 11.31
N LEU A 118 -10.57 -7.37 10.63
CA LEU A 118 -10.93 -7.00 9.26
C LEU A 118 -10.49 -8.08 8.25
N THR A 119 -11.44 -8.58 7.47
CA THR A 119 -11.22 -9.59 6.43
C THR A 119 -11.02 -8.95 5.05
N LEU A 120 -9.87 -8.29 4.89
CA LEU A 120 -9.56 -7.51 3.69
C LEU A 120 -9.31 -8.38 2.44
N ALA A 121 -10.27 -8.40 1.52
CA ALA A 121 -10.23 -9.19 0.29
C ALA A 121 -9.70 -8.41 -0.93
N GLU A 122 -9.98 -7.10 -1.01
CA GLU A 122 -9.56 -6.24 -2.12
C GLU A 122 -8.84 -4.99 -1.63
N HIS A 123 -7.74 -4.63 -2.30
CA HIS A 123 -6.93 -3.47 -1.93
C HIS A 123 -6.72 -2.51 -3.09
N TYR A 124 -6.94 -1.23 -2.84
CA TYR A 124 -6.81 -0.12 -3.78
C TYR A 124 -5.57 0.71 -3.48
N THR A 125 -4.82 1.07 -4.52
CA THR A 125 -3.69 2.01 -4.42
C THR A 125 -3.76 3.04 -5.54
N ASP A 126 -3.07 4.17 -5.39
CA ASP A 126 -2.85 5.06 -6.53
C ASP A 126 -1.79 4.49 -7.50
N THR A 127 -1.64 5.14 -8.66
CA THR A 127 -0.77 4.69 -9.75
C THR A 127 0.70 4.52 -9.33
N HIS A 128 1.17 5.23 -8.29
CA HIS A 128 2.55 5.09 -7.79
C HIS A 128 2.79 3.76 -7.05
N GLY A 129 1.75 3.13 -6.50
CA GLY A 129 1.82 1.81 -5.85
C GLY A 129 1.74 0.61 -6.82
N TYR A 130 1.55 0.85 -8.11
CA TYR A 130 1.36 -0.20 -9.11
C TYR A 130 2.70 -0.81 -9.58
N THR A 131 2.85 -2.13 -9.40
CA THR A 131 3.89 -2.92 -10.06
C THR A 131 3.37 -4.31 -10.47
N GLU A 132 3.99 -4.91 -11.49
CA GLU A 132 3.72 -6.30 -11.88
C GLU A 132 3.97 -7.25 -10.68
N ILE A 133 4.99 -6.98 -9.86
CA ILE A 133 5.32 -7.80 -8.68
C ILE A 133 4.20 -7.77 -7.63
N ASN A 134 3.54 -6.62 -7.45
CA ASN A 134 2.40 -6.54 -6.52
C ASN A 134 1.23 -7.39 -7.00
N PHE A 135 0.91 -7.38 -8.30
CA PHE A 135 -0.10 -8.28 -8.85
C PHE A 135 0.23 -9.75 -8.60
N ALA A 136 1.49 -10.16 -8.76
CA ALA A 136 1.93 -11.52 -8.44
C ALA A 136 1.72 -11.84 -6.96
N ALA A 137 2.16 -10.93 -6.08
CA ALA A 137 2.13 -11.15 -4.64
C ALA A 137 0.72 -11.24 -4.08
N PHE A 138 -0.16 -10.31 -4.46
CA PHE A 138 -1.56 -10.35 -4.06
C PHE A 138 -2.25 -11.64 -4.50
N THR A 139 -2.00 -12.07 -5.75
CA THR A 139 -2.61 -13.28 -6.27
C THR A 139 -2.11 -14.53 -5.54
N MET A 140 -0.81 -14.61 -5.25
CA MET A 140 -0.24 -15.73 -4.50
C MET A 140 -0.75 -15.80 -3.05
N LEU A 141 -1.15 -14.66 -2.48
CA LEU A 141 -1.78 -14.55 -1.16
C LEU A 141 -3.32 -14.64 -1.21
N GLY A 142 -3.91 -14.93 -2.37
CA GLY A 142 -5.36 -15.09 -2.52
C GLY A 142 -6.17 -13.79 -2.37
N ARG A 143 -5.55 -12.61 -2.57
CA ARG A 143 -6.17 -11.29 -2.43
C ARG A 143 -6.26 -10.56 -3.76
N ARG A 144 -7.25 -9.68 -3.90
CA ARG A 144 -7.43 -8.89 -5.12
C ARG A 144 -6.68 -7.56 -5.03
N PHE A 145 -5.80 -7.32 -5.99
CA PHE A 145 -5.14 -6.03 -6.16
C PHE A 145 -5.86 -5.18 -7.20
N ALA A 146 -6.32 -3.99 -6.82
CA ALA A 146 -7.12 -3.11 -7.67
C ALA A 146 -6.53 -1.68 -7.72
N PRO A 147 -5.36 -1.48 -8.34
CA PRO A 147 -4.75 -0.16 -8.44
C PRO A 147 -5.59 0.76 -9.34
N ARG A 148 -5.65 2.04 -8.98
CA ARG A 148 -6.19 3.08 -9.86
C ARG A 148 -5.26 3.28 -11.05
N MET A 149 -5.72 2.87 -12.23
CA MET A 149 -4.96 3.02 -13.47
C MET A 149 -5.11 4.43 -14.04
N ARG A 150 -4.02 5.19 -14.02
CA ARG A 150 -3.86 6.42 -14.82
C ARG A 150 -3.13 6.09 -16.13
N ASN A 151 -3.37 6.90 -17.18
CA ASN A 151 -2.71 6.78 -18.48
C ASN A 151 -2.78 5.38 -19.09
N LEU A 152 -3.98 4.81 -19.17
CA LEU A 152 -4.22 3.44 -19.66
C LEU A 152 -3.59 3.18 -21.05
N HIS A 153 -3.50 4.21 -21.90
CA HIS A 153 -2.86 4.15 -23.22
C HIS A 153 -1.34 3.87 -23.19
N GLN A 154 -0.68 4.11 -22.06
CA GLN A 154 0.76 3.83 -21.88
C GLN A 154 1.03 2.45 -21.29
N GLN A 155 -0.03 1.78 -20.81
CA GLN A 155 0.07 0.49 -20.17
C GLN A 155 0.22 -0.64 -21.20
N ARG A 156 0.86 -1.72 -20.76
CA ARG A 156 1.25 -2.84 -21.64
C ARG A 156 0.33 -4.03 -21.38
N ILE A 157 -0.33 -4.49 -22.44
CA ILE A 157 -1.11 -5.74 -22.45
C ILE A 157 -0.22 -6.87 -22.95
N TYR A 158 -0.19 -7.99 -22.24
CA TYR A 158 0.68 -9.11 -22.57
C TYR A 158 -0.09 -10.26 -23.23
N ARG A 159 0.62 -11.16 -23.90
CA ARG A 159 0.04 -12.37 -24.52
C ARG A 159 0.74 -13.62 -24.04
N ILE A 160 -0.02 -14.70 -23.88
CA ILE A 160 0.48 -16.01 -23.47
C ILE A 160 0.98 -16.79 -24.68
N ASP A 161 0.14 -16.94 -25.70
CA ASP A 161 0.49 -17.66 -26.93
C ASP A 161 0.95 -16.66 -28.02
N PRO A 162 2.19 -16.72 -28.51
CA PRO A 162 2.68 -15.86 -29.58
C PRO A 162 2.07 -16.14 -30.96
N HIS A 163 1.55 -17.35 -31.18
CA HIS A 163 1.05 -17.86 -32.47
C HIS A 163 -0.47 -17.69 -32.63
N ARG A 164 -1.18 -17.42 -31.54
CA ARG A 164 -2.61 -17.12 -31.57
C ARG A 164 -2.91 -15.79 -32.26
N ASP A 165 -4.00 -15.77 -33.03
CA ASP A 165 -4.56 -14.52 -33.56
C ASP A 165 -5.38 -13.80 -32.48
N TYR A 166 -4.96 -12.58 -32.13
CA TYR A 166 -5.63 -11.72 -31.14
C TYR A 166 -6.51 -10.64 -31.80
N GLN A 167 -6.74 -10.73 -33.12
CA GLN A 167 -7.63 -9.85 -33.88
C GLN A 167 -7.32 -8.36 -33.62
N ALA A 168 -8.30 -7.59 -33.14
CA ALA A 168 -8.18 -6.17 -32.86
C ALA A 168 -7.12 -5.82 -31.80
N LEU A 169 -6.75 -6.77 -30.93
CA LEU A 169 -5.70 -6.56 -29.91
C LEU A 169 -4.29 -6.80 -30.46
N THR A 170 -4.16 -7.37 -31.67
CA THR A 170 -2.86 -7.69 -32.28
C THR A 170 -1.87 -6.52 -32.25
N PRO A 171 -2.23 -5.26 -32.60
CA PRO A 171 -1.31 -4.13 -32.52
C PRO A 171 -0.75 -3.88 -31.11
N LEU A 172 -1.52 -4.18 -30.06
CA LEU A 172 -1.14 -3.94 -28.66
C LEU A 172 -0.21 -5.04 -28.12
N VAL A 173 -0.38 -6.29 -28.58
CA VAL A 173 0.34 -7.47 -28.07
C VAL A 173 1.45 -7.99 -28.99
N ARG A 174 1.54 -7.48 -30.23
CA ARG A 174 2.54 -7.89 -31.24
C ARG A 174 4.01 -7.72 -30.81
N PRO A 175 4.43 -6.64 -30.10
CA PRO A 175 5.83 -6.48 -29.73
C PRO A 175 6.39 -7.68 -28.96
N ARG A 176 7.64 -8.08 -29.27
CA ARG A 176 8.23 -9.33 -28.73
C ARG A 176 8.32 -9.34 -27.20
N ASP A 177 8.51 -8.19 -26.57
CA ASP A 177 8.60 -8.05 -25.12
C ASP A 177 7.24 -8.22 -24.39
N ARG A 178 6.15 -8.39 -25.16
CA ARG A 178 4.79 -8.67 -24.67
C ARG A 178 4.48 -10.16 -24.49
N ALA A 179 5.36 -11.06 -24.93
CA ALA A 179 5.18 -12.49 -24.71
C ALA A 179 5.45 -12.89 -23.24
N ILE A 180 4.55 -13.71 -22.68
CA ILE A 180 4.70 -14.32 -21.37
C ILE A 180 5.29 -15.71 -21.54
N HIS A 181 6.43 -15.96 -20.91
CA HIS A 181 7.09 -17.25 -20.90
C HIS A 181 6.57 -18.05 -19.71
N LEU A 182 5.61 -18.95 -19.93
CA LEU A 182 5.00 -19.76 -18.88
C LEU A 182 6.01 -20.71 -18.22
N GLU A 183 6.98 -21.20 -19.00
CA GLU A 183 8.07 -22.07 -18.55
C GLU A 183 8.83 -21.48 -17.34
N TRP A 184 9.12 -20.17 -17.35
CA TRP A 184 9.85 -19.51 -16.26
C TRP A 184 9.04 -19.46 -14.97
N MET A 185 7.70 -19.47 -15.06
CA MET A 185 6.84 -19.54 -13.89
C MET A 185 6.79 -20.97 -13.37
N GLY A 186 6.63 -21.96 -14.26
CA GLY A 186 6.66 -23.38 -13.90
C GLY A 186 7.94 -23.77 -13.16
N ASP A 187 9.10 -23.34 -13.67
CA ASP A 187 10.42 -23.65 -13.10
C ASP A 187 10.63 -23.12 -11.67
N GLN A 188 9.86 -22.13 -11.24
CA GLN A 188 10.02 -21.48 -9.94
C GLN A 188 8.75 -21.54 -9.07
N TRP A 189 7.72 -22.28 -9.49
CA TRP A 189 6.40 -22.26 -8.88
C TRP A 189 6.43 -22.60 -7.39
N ASP A 190 7.05 -23.73 -7.04
CA ASP A 190 7.15 -24.18 -5.64
C ASP A 190 7.93 -23.17 -4.77
N ARG A 191 9.00 -22.60 -5.33
CA ARG A 191 9.81 -21.60 -4.63
C ARG A 191 9.04 -20.30 -4.42
N MET A 192 8.20 -19.90 -5.38
CA MET A 192 7.29 -18.75 -5.22
C MET A 192 6.27 -19.03 -4.12
N GLY A 193 5.67 -20.23 -4.09
CA GLY A 193 4.77 -20.64 -3.01
C GLY A 193 5.43 -20.56 -1.63
N GLN A 194 6.62 -21.13 -1.47
CA GLN A 194 7.39 -21.05 -0.22
C GLN A 194 7.71 -19.60 0.18
N PHE A 195 8.09 -18.76 -0.79
CA PHE A 195 8.40 -17.36 -0.56
C PHE A 195 7.18 -16.62 -0.02
N TYR A 196 6.03 -16.71 -0.67
CA TYR A 196 4.82 -16.00 -0.23
C TYR A 196 4.25 -16.56 1.08
N ALA A 197 4.30 -17.88 1.29
CA ALA A 197 3.94 -18.49 2.56
C ALA A 197 4.84 -17.98 3.72
N SER A 198 6.13 -17.75 3.46
CA SER A 198 7.04 -17.20 4.48
C SER A 198 6.72 -15.74 4.86
N LEU A 199 6.14 -14.97 3.93
CA LEU A 199 5.67 -13.61 4.22
C LEU A 199 4.42 -13.64 5.08
N GLU A 200 3.48 -14.53 4.77
CA GLU A 200 2.26 -14.74 5.56
C GLU A 200 2.57 -15.24 6.98
N ALA A 201 3.59 -16.08 7.13
CA ALA A 201 4.09 -16.54 8.44
C ALA A 201 4.84 -15.47 9.25
N GLY A 202 5.14 -14.30 8.68
CA GLY A 202 5.76 -13.18 9.38
C GLY A 202 7.27 -13.31 9.67
N HIS A 203 8.00 -14.22 8.99
CA HIS A 203 9.45 -14.37 9.21
C HIS A 203 10.28 -13.14 8.75
N THR A 204 9.76 -12.36 7.81
CA THR A 204 10.35 -11.11 7.33
C THR A 204 9.25 -10.15 6.90
N THR A 205 9.53 -8.84 6.90
CA THR A 205 8.55 -7.86 6.41
C THR A 205 8.35 -8.00 4.90
N ALA A 206 7.10 -7.91 4.44
CA ALA A 206 6.77 -7.99 3.02
C ALA A 206 7.53 -6.91 2.23
N SER A 207 7.58 -5.69 2.75
CA SER A 207 8.37 -4.59 2.20
C SER A 207 9.85 -4.92 2.04
N THR A 208 10.51 -5.49 3.06
CA THR A 208 11.90 -5.92 2.95
C THR A 208 12.10 -6.96 1.85
N ALA A 209 11.25 -7.99 1.83
CA ALA A 209 11.33 -9.06 0.86
C ALA A 209 11.06 -8.59 -0.58
N LEU A 210 10.04 -7.76 -0.77
CA LEU A 210 9.69 -7.19 -2.08
C LEU A 210 10.74 -6.20 -2.58
N LYS A 211 11.29 -5.33 -1.70
CA LYS A 211 12.43 -4.46 -2.06
C LYS A 211 13.60 -5.29 -2.56
N ARG A 212 13.93 -6.39 -1.86
CA ARG A 212 15.00 -7.29 -2.27
C ARG A 212 14.70 -7.96 -3.61
N LEU A 213 13.46 -8.40 -3.82
CA LEU A 213 13.03 -9.03 -5.06
C LEU A 213 13.17 -8.07 -6.26
N VAL A 214 12.75 -6.81 -6.10
CA VAL A 214 12.81 -5.79 -7.17
C VAL A 214 14.24 -5.31 -7.42
N ALA A 215 15.13 -5.40 -6.43
CA ALA A 215 16.55 -5.07 -6.60
C ALA A 215 17.31 -6.07 -7.51
N TYR A 216 16.75 -7.25 -7.78
CA TYR A 216 17.38 -8.20 -8.71
C TYR A 216 17.32 -7.72 -10.16
N SER A 217 18.38 -8.02 -10.91
CA SER A 217 18.39 -7.80 -12.35
C SER A 217 17.44 -8.75 -13.08
N GLY A 218 17.07 -8.39 -14.31
CA GLY A 218 16.28 -9.26 -15.21
C GLY A 218 16.95 -10.60 -15.57
N LYS A 219 18.18 -10.87 -15.13
CA LYS A 219 18.83 -12.19 -15.29
C LYS A 219 18.40 -13.19 -14.21
N ASN A 220 17.92 -12.72 -13.06
CA ASN A 220 17.51 -13.59 -11.96
C ASN A 220 16.22 -14.35 -12.33
N HIS A 221 16.29 -15.68 -12.28
CA HIS A 221 15.18 -16.57 -12.64
C HIS A 221 13.94 -16.35 -11.76
N PHE A 222 14.14 -16.23 -10.44
CA PHE A 222 13.07 -16.01 -9.47
C PHE A 222 12.36 -14.67 -9.68
N TYR A 223 13.11 -13.59 -9.87
CA TYR A 223 12.53 -12.27 -10.19
C TYR A 223 11.73 -12.30 -11.49
N ARG A 224 12.27 -12.94 -12.54
CA ARG A 224 11.56 -13.08 -13.81
C ARG A 224 10.26 -13.85 -13.67
N ALA A 225 10.25 -14.95 -12.92
CA ALA A 225 9.05 -15.75 -12.68
C ALA A 225 7.93 -14.93 -12.04
N ASN A 226 8.23 -14.25 -10.92
CA ASN A 226 7.30 -13.36 -10.23
C ASN A 226 6.79 -12.25 -11.16
N ARG A 227 7.69 -11.65 -11.94
CA ARG A 227 7.32 -10.61 -12.90
C ARG A 227 6.40 -11.14 -14.01
N LYS A 228 6.63 -12.36 -14.52
CA LYS A 228 5.77 -12.98 -15.54
C LYS A 228 4.38 -13.28 -14.98
N LEU A 229 4.28 -13.78 -13.75
CA LEU A 229 3.00 -13.99 -13.08
C LEU A 229 2.25 -12.66 -12.93
N GLY A 230 2.97 -11.64 -12.47
CA GLY A 230 2.47 -10.28 -12.38
C GLY A 230 1.86 -9.74 -13.67
N ARG A 231 2.53 -9.99 -14.80
CA ARG A 231 2.05 -9.58 -16.13
C ARG A 231 0.77 -10.27 -16.56
N VAL A 232 0.54 -11.52 -16.17
CA VAL A 232 -0.71 -12.24 -16.45
C VAL A 232 -1.87 -11.50 -15.78
N PHE A 233 -1.80 -11.32 -14.45
CA PHE A 233 -2.86 -10.69 -13.68
C PHE A 233 -3.01 -9.20 -13.96
N THR A 234 -1.90 -8.52 -14.28
CA THR A 234 -1.94 -7.13 -14.77
C THR A 234 -2.74 -7.05 -16.07
N THR A 235 -2.51 -7.96 -17.01
CA THR A 235 -3.23 -7.99 -18.29
C THR A 235 -4.71 -8.28 -18.07
N GLU A 236 -5.02 -9.28 -17.27
CA GLU A 236 -6.40 -9.63 -16.93
C GLU A 236 -7.13 -8.44 -16.29
N TYR A 237 -6.53 -7.82 -15.27
CA TYR A 237 -7.10 -6.66 -14.61
C TYR A 237 -7.27 -5.48 -15.57
N MET A 238 -6.32 -5.22 -16.48
CA MET A 238 -6.45 -4.16 -17.48
C MET A 238 -7.64 -4.40 -18.42
N LEU A 239 -7.82 -5.63 -18.90
CA LEU A 239 -8.92 -5.99 -19.78
C LEU A 239 -10.27 -5.86 -19.06
N GLN A 240 -10.34 -6.28 -17.79
CA GLN A 240 -11.51 -6.05 -16.94
C GLN A 240 -11.76 -4.56 -16.74
N PHE A 241 -10.72 -3.78 -16.42
CA PHE A 241 -10.82 -2.33 -16.18
C PHE A 241 -11.26 -1.57 -17.43
N MET A 242 -10.90 -2.03 -18.63
CA MET A 242 -11.38 -1.48 -19.90
C MET A 242 -12.86 -1.81 -20.17
N SER A 243 -13.26 -3.05 -19.86
CA SER A 243 -14.57 -3.58 -20.24
C SER A 243 -15.68 -3.26 -19.23
N ASP A 244 -15.34 -3.16 -17.94
CA ASP A 244 -16.30 -3.01 -16.84
C ASP A 244 -16.31 -1.58 -16.26
N PRO A 245 -17.38 -0.79 -16.48
CA PRO A 245 -17.55 0.52 -15.87
C PRO A 245 -17.67 0.48 -14.34
N LEU A 246 -18.26 -0.57 -13.77
CA LEU A 246 -18.48 -0.69 -12.32
C LEU A 246 -17.16 -0.86 -11.60
N LEU A 247 -16.24 -1.68 -12.13
CA LEU A 247 -14.87 -1.79 -11.63
C LEU A 247 -14.19 -0.41 -11.58
N ARG A 248 -14.29 0.39 -12.65
CA ARG A 248 -13.69 1.73 -12.68
C ARG A 248 -14.29 2.66 -11.63
N GLN A 249 -15.61 2.60 -11.44
CA GLN A 249 -16.29 3.41 -10.43
C GLN A 249 -15.87 2.99 -9.01
N ARG A 250 -15.82 1.68 -8.75
CA ARG A 250 -15.43 1.13 -7.46
C ARG A 250 -13.98 1.46 -7.12
N THR A 251 -13.03 1.28 -8.05
CA THR A 251 -11.62 1.66 -7.85
C THR A 251 -11.47 3.16 -7.57
N ARG A 252 -12.23 4.02 -8.26
CA ARG A 252 -12.20 5.47 -7.99
C ARG A 252 -12.73 5.81 -6.59
N ARG A 253 -13.82 5.17 -6.16
CA ARG A 253 -14.38 5.36 -4.81
C ARG A 253 -13.43 4.83 -3.74
N GLY A 254 -12.86 3.65 -3.94
CA GLY A 254 -11.92 3.01 -3.01
C GLY A 254 -10.70 3.88 -2.72
N VAL A 255 -10.05 4.42 -3.76
CA VAL A 255 -8.92 5.35 -3.56
C VAL A 255 -9.34 6.67 -2.91
N ALA A 256 -10.57 7.15 -3.14
CA ALA A 256 -11.05 8.42 -2.59
C ALA A 256 -11.40 8.37 -1.08
N GLN A 257 -11.45 7.18 -0.47
CA GLN A 257 -11.79 7.01 0.96
C GLN A 257 -10.84 7.75 1.91
N ARG A 258 -9.63 8.12 1.48
CA ARG A 258 -8.61 8.73 2.36
C ARG A 258 -8.58 10.26 2.41
N GLY A 259 -9.48 10.94 1.69
CA GLY A 259 -9.44 12.40 1.55
C GLY A 259 -8.23 12.83 0.71
N THR A 260 -8.42 13.78 -0.20
CA THR A 260 -7.32 14.25 -1.05
C THR A 260 -6.28 15.00 -0.24
N THR A 261 -5.00 14.64 -0.37
CA THR A 261 -3.86 15.40 0.11
C THR A 261 -4.00 16.89 -0.29
N PRO A 262 -3.77 17.86 0.61
CA PRO A 262 -3.65 19.24 0.22
C PRO A 262 -2.54 19.34 -0.82
N ARG A 263 -2.80 20.02 -1.94
CA ARG A 263 -1.75 20.27 -2.94
C ARG A 263 -0.63 21.09 -2.30
N PRO A 264 0.64 20.89 -2.66
CA PRO A 264 1.72 21.76 -2.22
C PRO A 264 1.37 23.19 -2.65
N GLY A 265 1.13 24.09 -1.69
CA GLY A 265 0.72 25.47 -1.95
C GLY A 265 -0.40 25.99 -1.03
N THR A 266 -1.19 25.14 -0.39
CA THR A 266 -2.06 25.55 0.71
C THR A 266 -1.31 25.36 2.03
N ARG A 267 -0.79 26.44 2.59
CA ARG A 267 -0.35 26.49 4.00
C ARG A 267 -1.48 25.94 4.87
N SER A 268 -1.29 24.80 5.51
CA SER A 268 -2.18 24.34 6.56
C SER A 268 -1.91 25.20 7.80
N GLU A 269 -2.63 26.31 7.93
CA GLU A 269 -2.67 27.18 9.13
C GLU A 269 -3.42 26.52 10.30
N LEU A 270 -3.20 25.23 10.57
CA LEU A 270 -3.92 24.51 11.62
C LEU A 270 -3.07 24.16 12.85
N TRP A 271 -1.88 24.75 13.01
CA TRP A 271 -1.04 24.50 14.20
C TRP A 271 -0.38 25.73 14.83
N GLU A 272 -0.76 26.96 14.46
CA GLU A 272 -0.34 28.17 15.20
C GLU A 272 -1.49 28.69 16.07
N ALA A 273 -1.66 28.07 17.23
CA ALA A 273 -2.25 28.72 18.40
C ALA A 273 -1.28 28.51 19.57
N GLY A 274 -0.19 29.29 19.56
CA GLY A 274 0.58 29.56 20.77
C GLY A 274 -0.18 30.60 21.61
N PRO A 275 -0.14 30.51 22.95
CA PRO A 275 -0.85 31.46 23.80
C PRO A 275 -0.21 32.85 23.72
N ASP A 276 -1.03 33.86 23.45
CA ASP A 276 -0.70 35.27 23.62
C ASP A 276 -0.44 35.54 25.11
N ASP A 277 0.83 35.74 25.48
CA ASP A 277 1.20 36.39 26.74
C ASP A 277 1.49 37.87 26.43
N HIS A 278 0.51 38.73 26.76
CA HIS A 278 0.73 40.14 27.06
C HIS A 278 1.11 40.28 28.55
N PRO A 279 1.97 41.26 28.86
CA PRO A 279 1.43 42.53 29.35
C PRO A 279 1.72 43.72 28.43
#